data_AF-A0A6A4W794-F1
#
_entry.id   AF-A0A6A4W794-F1
#
_cell.length_a   1.000
_cell.length_b   1.000
_cell.length_c   1.000
_cell.angle_alpha   90.00
_cell.angle_beta   90.00
_cell.angle_gamma   90.00
#
_symmetry.space_group_name_H-M   'P 1'
#
loop_
_entity.id
_entity.type
_entity.pdbx_description
1 polymer ?
#
loop_
_entity_poly.entity_id
_entity_poly.type
_entity_poly.pdbx_seq_one_letter_code
_entity_poly.pdbx_strand_id
1 'polypeptide(L)'
;MDDKKNQGNKKDQEEKKPVKNAVDLQKLKLEKLFKNIEKPVHLPEPVKKRGFSAAPEFVRNVMGSSAGAGSGEFHVYRHIRRRENARLKYIAEEAAKEDKDEEYQRKLEENRKLSEQRTAKKRAKRQKKKARQQGREKRPKVAPASASGPAEGSESDDDESGSEPEPAEGDRVPAEGEGEGEGGDTPVEREDAERDGERTATVAGADVEHPRPAGSTEPGSDDPGAAVK
;
A
#
# COMPACT_ATOMS: atom_id res chain seq x y z
N MET A 1 24.46 22.31 65.90
CA MET A 1 23.00 22.19 65.76
C MET A 1 22.65 23.05 64.55
N ASP A 2 22.50 22.59 63.30
CA ASP A 2 22.26 21.27 62.73
C ASP A 2 22.55 21.32 61.21
N ASP A 3 23.66 20.72 60.75
CA ASP A 3 23.90 20.44 59.33
C ASP A 3 23.20 19.13 58.94
N LYS A 4 21.92 19.22 58.58
CA LYS A 4 21.17 18.06 58.07
C LYS A 4 21.49 17.83 56.58
N LYS A 5 22.41 16.88 56.37
CA LYS A 5 22.55 15.98 55.20
C LYS A 5 21.37 16.03 54.22
N ASN A 6 21.57 16.65 53.06
CA ASN A 6 20.81 16.34 51.85
C ASN A 6 21.43 15.09 51.19
N GLN A 7 21.13 13.91 51.73
CA GLN A 7 21.44 12.62 51.11
C GLN A 7 20.16 12.05 50.50
N GLY A 8 19.85 12.44 49.27
CA GLY A 8 18.61 12.03 48.62
C GLY A 8 18.61 12.19 47.10
N ASN A 9 19.66 11.71 46.41
CA ASN A 9 19.60 11.20 45.02
C ASN A 9 21.02 10.86 44.50
N LYS A 10 21.67 9.86 45.11
CA LYS A 10 22.91 9.25 44.60
C LYS A 10 22.70 7.75 44.39
N LYS A 11 21.66 7.37 43.66
CA LYS A 11 21.55 6.02 43.10
C LYS A 11 21.42 6.17 41.59
N ASP A 12 22.45 5.65 40.92
CA ASP A 12 22.43 5.20 39.54
C ASP A 12 22.46 6.28 38.45
N GLN A 13 23.46 7.16 38.50
CA GLN A 13 24.00 7.73 37.26
C GLN A 13 24.89 6.65 36.60
N GLU A 14 24.28 5.64 36.00
CA GLU A 14 25.00 4.77 35.07
C GLU A 14 25.47 5.63 33.90
N GLU A 15 26.79 5.76 33.75
CA GLU A 15 27.41 6.41 32.61
C GLU A 15 26.85 5.79 31.33
N LYS A 16 26.15 6.61 30.54
CA LYS A 16 25.58 6.19 29.26
C LYS A 16 26.73 5.85 28.33
N LYS A 17 27.09 4.56 28.23
CA LYS A 17 28.11 4.09 27.30
C LYS A 17 27.72 4.55 25.88
N PRO A 18 28.61 5.24 25.16
CA PRO A 18 28.30 5.71 23.83
C PRO A 18 28.06 4.50 22.92
N VAL A 19 26.94 4.52 22.22
CA VAL A 19 26.59 3.52 21.23
C VAL A 19 27.47 3.75 20.01
N LYS A 20 28.25 2.74 19.61
CA LYS A 20 29.08 2.79 18.40
C LYS A 20 28.50 1.91 17.30
N ASN A 21 28.03 0.71 17.67
CA ASN A 21 27.51 -0.28 16.72
C ASN A 21 26.03 -0.63 16.96
N ALA A 22 25.36 -1.20 15.95
CA ALA A 22 23.99 -1.71 16.07
C ALA A 22 23.84 -2.77 17.20
N VAL A 23 24.90 -3.54 17.43
CA VAL A 23 24.99 -4.50 18.54
C VAL A 23 24.97 -3.80 19.90
N ASP A 24 25.60 -2.63 20.02
CA ASP A 24 25.62 -1.87 21.27
C ASP A 24 24.23 -1.30 21.59
N LEU A 25 23.46 -0.86 20.57
CA LEU A 25 22.06 -0.46 20.75
C LEU A 25 21.20 -1.61 21.29
N GLN A 26 21.40 -2.81 20.74
CA GLN A 26 20.67 -3.99 21.17
C GLN A 26 21.07 -4.39 22.59
N LYS A 27 22.37 -4.38 22.92
CA LYS A 27 22.88 -4.63 24.27
C LYS A 27 22.26 -3.68 25.30
N LEU A 28 22.23 -2.37 25.03
CA LEU A 28 21.61 -1.40 25.94
C LEU A 28 20.10 -1.65 26.12
N LYS A 29 19.38 -2.01 25.05
CA LYS A 29 17.95 -2.37 25.15
C LYS A 29 17.75 -3.64 25.97
N LEU A 30 18.61 -4.64 25.79
CA LEU A 30 18.57 -5.90 26.55
C LEU A 30 18.90 -5.66 28.03
N GLU A 31 19.97 -4.93 28.35
CA GLU A 31 20.33 -4.55 29.72
C GLU A 31 19.16 -3.84 30.42
N LYS A 32 18.45 -2.95 29.72
CA LYS A 32 17.26 -2.28 30.24
C LYS A 32 16.10 -3.24 30.53
N LEU A 33 15.90 -4.26 29.70
CA LEU A 33 14.87 -5.29 29.89
C LEU A 33 15.25 -6.23 31.04
N PHE A 34 16.52 -6.64 31.14
CA PHE A 34 17.03 -7.49 32.21
C PHE A 34 17.08 -6.81 33.59
N LYS A 35 17.09 -5.48 33.66
CA LYS A 35 16.91 -4.76 34.93
C LYS A 35 15.53 -4.99 35.55
N ASN A 36 14.51 -5.34 34.75
CA ASN A 36 13.12 -5.49 35.19
C ASN A 36 12.51 -6.77 34.62
N ILE A 37 13.07 -7.93 34.99
CA ILE A 37 12.65 -9.24 34.45
C ILE A 37 11.19 -9.58 34.80
N GLU A 38 10.71 -9.14 35.97
CA GLU A 38 9.33 -9.40 36.42
C GLU A 38 8.27 -8.61 35.65
N LYS A 39 8.65 -7.53 34.95
CA LYS A 39 7.70 -6.72 34.19
C LYS A 39 7.43 -7.36 32.83
N PRO A 40 6.17 -7.71 32.49
CA PRO A 40 5.86 -8.27 31.18
C PRO A 40 6.21 -7.25 30.08
N VAL A 41 6.82 -7.75 29.00
CA VAL A 41 7.17 -6.93 27.84
C VAL A 41 5.94 -6.75 26.96
N HIS A 42 5.48 -5.51 26.80
CA HIS A 42 4.39 -5.18 25.88
C HIS A 42 4.94 -4.97 24.47
N LEU A 43 4.63 -5.91 23.58
CA LEU A 43 4.86 -5.71 22.14
C LEU A 43 3.74 -4.80 21.60
N PRO A 44 4.07 -3.79 20.77
CA PRO A 44 3.04 -2.99 20.13
C PRO A 44 2.22 -3.87 19.20
N GLU A 45 0.89 -3.82 19.36
CA GLU A 45 -0.03 -4.38 18.39
C GLU A 45 0.13 -3.68 17.02
N PRO A 46 -0.15 -4.37 15.91
CA PRO A 46 -0.13 -3.75 14.60
C PRO A 46 -1.06 -2.54 14.57
N VAL A 47 -0.59 -1.46 13.93
CA VAL A 47 -1.33 -0.19 13.87
C VAL A 47 -2.64 -0.44 13.14
N LYS A 48 -3.77 -0.22 13.84
CA LYS A 48 -5.10 -0.34 13.22
C LYS A 48 -5.22 0.69 12.10
N LYS A 49 -5.77 0.26 10.95
CA LYS A 49 -6.11 1.18 9.85
C LYS A 49 -6.98 2.31 10.42
N ARG A 50 -6.61 3.56 10.11
CA ARG A 50 -7.39 4.72 10.57
C ARG A 50 -8.70 4.78 9.79
N GLY A 51 -9.78 4.36 10.41
CA GLY A 51 -11.13 4.51 9.86
C GLY A 51 -11.69 5.92 10.03
N PHE A 52 -12.80 6.20 9.36
CA PHE A 52 -13.61 7.38 9.65
C PHE A 52 -14.48 7.12 10.90
N SER A 53 -14.69 8.16 11.71
CA SER A 53 -15.68 8.10 12.79
C SER A 53 -17.06 7.93 12.18
N ALA A 54 -17.84 6.97 12.66
CA ALA A 54 -19.24 6.82 12.30
C ALA A 54 -19.99 8.14 12.56
N ALA A 55 -20.93 8.47 11.67
CA ALA A 55 -21.81 9.62 11.88
C ALA A 55 -22.69 9.35 13.13
N PRO A 56 -22.88 10.34 14.02
CA PRO A 56 -23.81 10.18 15.13
C PRO A 56 -25.22 9.86 14.63
N GLU A 57 -25.88 8.90 15.28
CA GLU A 57 -27.24 8.48 14.91
C GLU A 57 -28.25 9.62 15.07
N PHE A 58 -28.16 10.37 16.18
CA PHE A 58 -29.06 11.48 16.48
C PHE A 58 -28.32 12.78 16.66
N VAL A 59 -28.70 13.78 15.85
CA VAL A 59 -28.31 15.17 16.04
C VAL A 59 -29.37 15.83 16.91
N ARG A 60 -29.00 16.26 18.12
CA ARG A 60 -29.94 16.83 19.10
C ARG A 60 -30.24 18.31 18.87
N ASN A 61 -29.36 19.01 18.14
CA ASN A 61 -29.38 20.47 18.02
C ASN A 61 -29.84 20.92 16.62
N VAL A 62 -30.84 20.25 16.06
CA VAL A 62 -31.40 20.61 14.75
C VAL A 62 -32.37 21.77 14.94
N MET A 63 -32.04 22.93 14.36
CA MET A 63 -32.95 24.07 14.32
C MET A 63 -34.03 23.84 13.26
N GLY A 64 -35.22 24.43 13.42
CA GLY A 64 -36.36 24.20 12.51
C GLY A 64 -36.04 24.56 11.05
N SER A 65 -36.67 23.86 10.10
CA SER A 65 -36.35 23.95 8.67
C SER A 65 -36.54 25.35 8.06
N SER A 66 -37.39 26.19 8.66
CA SER A 66 -37.64 27.57 8.22
C SER A 66 -36.86 28.62 9.02
N ALA A 67 -36.05 28.20 10.00
CA ALA A 67 -35.22 29.12 10.76
C ALA A 67 -34.07 29.67 9.90
N GLY A 68 -33.72 30.95 10.10
CA GLY A 68 -32.63 31.58 9.37
C GLY A 68 -31.24 31.02 9.74
N ALA A 69 -30.22 31.39 8.97
CA ALA A 69 -28.84 30.98 9.23
C ALA A 69 -28.34 31.56 10.57
N GLY A 70 -28.02 30.68 11.52
CA GLY A 70 -27.41 31.06 12.80
C GLY A 70 -25.90 31.32 12.67
N SER A 71 -25.33 32.04 13.64
CA SER A 71 -23.88 32.37 13.66
C SER A 71 -22.96 31.15 13.75
N GLY A 72 -23.46 30.03 14.30
CA GLY A 72 -22.71 28.77 14.40
C GLY A 72 -22.77 27.87 13.16
N GLU A 73 -23.68 28.15 12.22
CA GLU A 73 -23.96 27.24 11.08
C GLU A 73 -22.75 27.10 10.15
N PHE A 74 -21.98 28.18 9.98
CA PHE A 74 -20.76 28.16 9.18
C PHE A 74 -19.73 27.15 9.70
N HIS A 75 -19.53 27.09 11.03
CA HIS A 75 -18.60 26.14 11.62
C HIS A 75 -19.11 24.71 11.52
N VAL A 76 -20.42 24.50 11.68
CA VAL A 76 -21.06 23.19 11.49
C VAL A 76 -20.80 22.68 10.07
N TYR A 77 -21.11 23.48 9.04
CA TYR A 77 -20.84 23.14 7.64
C TYR A 77 -19.35 22.86 7.39
N ARG A 78 -18.45 23.71 7.90
CA ARG A 78 -16.99 23.51 7.76
C ARG A 78 -16.54 22.16 8.33
N HIS A 79 -17.02 21.78 9.51
CA HIS A 79 -16.67 20.51 10.14
C HIS A 79 -17.24 19.31 9.40
N ILE A 80 -18.51 19.39 8.97
CA ILE A 80 -19.17 18.33 8.19
C ILE A 80 -18.47 18.16 6.84
N ARG A 81 -18.18 19.25 6.12
CA ARG A 81 -17.49 19.20 4.82
C ARG A 81 -16.08 18.64 4.93
N ARG A 82 -15.33 19.02 5.97
CA ARG A 82 -13.99 18.44 6.22
C ARG A 82 -14.09 16.94 6.48
N ARG A 83 -15.05 16.51 7.28
CA ARG A 83 -15.30 15.08 7.57
C ARG A 83 -15.67 14.32 6.30
N GLU A 84 -16.56 14.87 5.47
CA GLU A 84 -16.99 14.21 4.24
C GLU A 84 -15.89 14.16 3.19
N ASN A 85 -15.14 15.25 2.97
CA ASN A 85 -14.00 15.23 2.05
C ASN A 85 -12.92 14.22 2.50
N ALA A 86 -12.66 14.13 3.81
CA ALA A 86 -11.72 13.13 4.33
C ALA A 86 -12.25 11.70 4.12
N ARG A 87 -13.56 11.49 4.30
CA ARG A 87 -14.23 10.19 4.04
C ARG A 87 -14.12 9.80 2.57
N LEU A 88 -14.46 10.71 1.65
CA LEU A 88 -14.40 10.47 0.21
C LEU A 88 -12.97 10.18 -0.28
N LYS A 89 -11.98 10.94 0.23
CA LYS A 89 -10.56 10.69 -0.06
C LYS A 89 -10.12 9.31 0.39
N TYR A 90 -10.48 8.93 1.63
CA TYR A 90 -10.13 7.62 2.16
C TYR A 90 -10.75 6.46 1.35
N ILE A 91 -12.03 6.58 0.95
CA ILE A 91 -12.70 5.58 0.11
C ILE A 91 -11.98 5.46 -1.24
N ALA A 92 -11.65 6.59 -1.88
CA ALA A 92 -10.94 6.58 -3.16
C ALA A 92 -9.53 5.99 -3.04
N GLU A 93 -8.80 6.31 -1.96
CA GLU A 93 -7.45 5.80 -1.70
C GLU A 93 -7.45 4.30 -1.40
N GLU A 94 -8.37 3.79 -0.59
CA GLU A 94 -8.49 2.35 -0.34
C GLU A 94 -8.91 1.59 -1.61
N ALA A 95 -9.87 2.10 -2.39
CA ALA A 95 -10.25 1.48 -3.67
C ALA A 95 -9.05 1.38 -4.63
N ALA A 96 -8.31 2.48 -4.82
CA ALA A 96 -7.12 2.49 -5.67
C ALA A 96 -5.99 1.59 -5.14
N LYS A 97 -5.97 1.29 -3.84
CA LYS A 97 -5.02 0.36 -3.23
C LYS A 97 -5.46 -1.09 -3.45
N GLU A 98 -6.73 -1.37 -3.23
CA GLU A 98 -7.33 -2.69 -3.46
C GLU A 98 -7.15 -3.13 -4.91
N ASP A 99 -7.41 -2.24 -5.88
CA ASP A 99 -7.20 -2.53 -7.31
C ASP A 99 -5.74 -2.92 -7.60
N LYS A 100 -4.76 -2.19 -7.05
CA LYS A 100 -3.33 -2.48 -7.22
C LYS A 100 -2.91 -3.78 -6.53
N ASP A 101 -3.43 -4.04 -5.34
CA ASP A 101 -3.16 -5.26 -4.60
C ASP A 101 -3.73 -6.49 -5.34
N GLU A 102 -4.93 -6.36 -5.92
CA GLU A 102 -5.52 -7.40 -6.77
C GLU A 102 -4.71 -7.65 -8.04
N GLU A 103 -4.32 -6.60 -8.76
CA GLU A 103 -3.48 -6.73 -9.96
C GLU A 103 -2.14 -7.41 -9.64
N TYR A 104 -1.54 -7.05 -8.51
CA TYR A 104 -0.29 -7.64 -8.06
C TYR A 104 -0.47 -9.13 -7.71
N GLN A 105 -1.53 -9.49 -6.99
CA GLN A 105 -1.84 -10.87 -6.67
C GLN A 105 -2.11 -11.71 -7.92
N ARG A 106 -2.87 -11.19 -8.88
CA ARG A 106 -3.13 -11.86 -10.17
C ARG A 106 -1.81 -12.14 -10.91
N LYS A 107 -0.93 -11.15 -11.02
CA LYS A 107 0.40 -11.32 -11.64
C LYS A 107 1.26 -12.37 -10.93
N LEU A 108 1.25 -12.37 -9.59
CA LEU A 108 1.99 -13.38 -8.81
C LEU A 108 1.45 -14.80 -9.06
N GLU A 109 0.13 -14.97 -9.09
CA GLU A 109 -0.49 -16.26 -9.35
C GLU A 109 -0.22 -16.76 -10.77
N GLU A 110 -0.29 -15.89 -11.77
CA GLU A 110 0.02 -16.20 -13.16
C GLU A 110 1.48 -16.66 -13.30
N ASN A 111 2.41 -15.90 -12.74
CA ASN A 111 3.84 -16.26 -12.73
C ASN A 111 4.08 -17.61 -12.04
N ARG A 112 3.41 -17.83 -10.90
CA ARG A 112 3.47 -19.10 -10.19
C ARG A 112 2.95 -20.24 -11.06
N LYS A 113 1.76 -20.11 -11.66
CA LYS A 113 1.15 -21.11 -12.56
C LYS A 113 2.07 -21.41 -13.76
N LEU A 114 2.64 -20.39 -14.41
CA LEU A 114 3.57 -20.57 -15.53
C LEU A 114 4.85 -21.31 -15.09
N SER A 115 5.41 -20.97 -13.93
CA SER A 115 6.59 -21.65 -13.39
C SER A 115 6.30 -23.13 -13.02
N GLU A 116 5.11 -23.40 -12.47
CA GLU A 116 4.65 -24.74 -12.12
C GLU A 116 4.39 -25.58 -13.38
N GLN A 117 3.78 -25.01 -14.42
CA GLN A 117 3.58 -25.68 -15.72
C GLN A 117 4.91 -26.02 -16.40
N ARG A 118 5.86 -25.06 -16.46
CA ARG A 118 7.21 -25.30 -17.00
C ARG A 118 7.93 -26.41 -16.22
N THR A 119 7.84 -26.38 -14.90
CA THR A 119 8.45 -27.38 -14.01
C THR A 119 7.77 -28.75 -14.14
N ALA A 120 6.44 -28.79 -14.24
CA ALA A 120 5.66 -30.01 -14.43
C ALA A 120 5.96 -30.68 -15.77
N LYS A 121 6.04 -29.92 -16.88
CA LYS A 121 6.44 -30.44 -18.20
C LYS A 121 7.83 -31.09 -18.13
N LYS A 122 8.81 -30.41 -17.52
CA LYS A 122 10.18 -30.94 -17.33
C LYS A 122 10.20 -32.16 -16.40
N ARG A 123 9.43 -32.16 -15.30
CA ARG A 123 9.31 -33.27 -14.36
C ARG A 123 8.69 -34.50 -15.02
N ALA A 124 7.62 -34.34 -15.79
CA ALA A 124 6.97 -35.41 -16.54
C ALA A 124 7.92 -36.07 -17.55
N LYS A 125 8.70 -35.26 -18.30
CA LYS A 125 9.76 -35.77 -19.20
C LYS A 125 10.79 -36.62 -18.43
N ARG A 126 11.27 -36.16 -17.27
CA ARG A 126 12.23 -36.91 -16.43
C ARG A 126 11.63 -38.20 -15.86
N GLN A 127 10.38 -38.17 -15.40
CA GLN A 127 9.68 -39.35 -14.88
C GLN A 127 9.45 -40.41 -15.98
N LYS A 128 9.05 -40.00 -17.19
CA LYS A 128 8.93 -40.91 -18.34
C LYS A 128 10.28 -41.57 -18.68
N LYS A 129 11.38 -40.81 -18.68
CA LYS A 129 12.74 -41.35 -18.87
C LYS A 129 13.13 -42.34 -17.76
N LYS A 130 12.89 -42.00 -16.50
CA LYS A 130 13.17 -42.87 -15.34
C LYS A 130 12.36 -44.17 -15.41
N ALA A 131 11.08 -44.10 -15.74
CA ALA A 131 10.22 -45.27 -15.90
C ALA A 131 10.70 -46.19 -17.04
N ARG A 132 11.10 -45.61 -18.19
CA ARG A 132 11.69 -46.36 -19.31
C ARG A 132 13.00 -47.07 -18.91
N GLN A 133 13.88 -46.38 -18.17
CA GLN A 133 15.15 -46.96 -17.72
C GLN A 133 14.94 -48.10 -16.72
N GLN A 134 14.08 -47.90 -15.71
CA GLN A 134 13.73 -48.96 -14.75
C GLN A 134 13.05 -50.15 -15.43
N GLY A 135 12.22 -49.92 -16.45
CA GLY A 135 11.62 -50.99 -17.25
C GLY A 135 12.65 -51.80 -18.06
N ARG A 136 13.75 -51.17 -18.51
CA ARG A 136 14.85 -51.86 -19.20
C ARG A 136 15.73 -52.65 -18.22
N GLU A 137 15.98 -52.12 -17.02
CA GLU A 137 16.78 -52.80 -15.98
C GLU A 137 16.04 -54.00 -15.38
N LYS A 138 14.70 -53.94 -15.28
CA LYS A 138 13.86 -55.04 -14.80
C LYS A 138 13.57 -56.12 -15.86
N ARG A 139 13.92 -55.87 -17.13
CA ARG A 139 13.85 -56.91 -18.18
C ARG A 139 15.14 -57.74 -18.12
N PRO A 140 15.06 -59.07 -17.91
CA PRO A 140 16.26 -59.91 -17.93
C PRO A 140 16.93 -59.77 -19.31
N LYS A 141 18.25 -59.55 -19.33
CA LYS A 141 19.06 -59.53 -20.55
C LYS A 141 19.06 -60.94 -21.15
N VAL A 142 18.05 -61.27 -21.96
CA VAL A 142 18.08 -62.47 -22.80
C VAL A 142 18.87 -62.13 -24.06
N ALA A 143 19.88 -62.96 -24.34
CA ALA A 143 20.93 -62.78 -25.34
C ALA A 143 20.42 -62.70 -26.81
N PRO A 144 21.23 -62.18 -27.75
CA PRO A 144 20.75 -61.74 -29.07
C PRO A 144 20.74 -62.89 -30.08
N ALA A 145 19.57 -63.18 -30.65
CA ALA A 145 19.46 -63.95 -31.89
C ALA A 145 18.18 -63.59 -32.66
N SER A 146 18.39 -63.08 -33.88
CA SER A 146 17.57 -63.16 -35.09
C SER A 146 16.11 -62.65 -35.11
N ALA A 147 15.92 -61.73 -36.07
CA ALA A 147 14.79 -61.62 -37.01
C ALA A 147 13.48 -60.91 -36.58
N SER A 148 13.28 -59.76 -37.24
CA SER A 148 12.02 -59.25 -37.81
C SER A 148 10.81 -59.01 -36.91
N GLY A 149 10.58 -57.74 -36.60
CA GLY A 149 9.28 -57.14 -36.28
C GLY A 149 9.45 -55.63 -36.14
N PRO A 150 8.69 -54.77 -36.85
CA PRO A 150 8.84 -53.33 -36.74
C PRO A 150 8.23 -52.90 -35.41
N ALA A 151 9.06 -52.85 -34.37
CA ALA A 151 8.69 -52.18 -33.14
C ALA A 151 8.81 -50.68 -33.39
N GLU A 152 7.71 -50.10 -33.89
CA GLU A 152 7.23 -48.72 -33.66
C GLU A 152 8.02 -48.00 -32.57
N GLY A 153 9.19 -47.52 -32.95
CA GLY A 153 9.91 -46.49 -32.23
C GLY A 153 9.21 -45.22 -32.63
N SER A 154 8.13 -44.87 -31.94
CA SER A 154 7.48 -43.56 -32.08
C SER A 154 8.49 -42.50 -31.64
N GLU A 155 9.36 -42.16 -32.58
CA GLU A 155 10.09 -40.92 -32.74
C GLU A 155 9.09 -39.84 -33.15
N SER A 156 8.22 -39.50 -32.20
CA SER A 156 7.57 -38.19 -32.19
C SER A 156 8.59 -37.23 -31.58
N ASP A 157 9.51 -36.83 -32.45
CA ASP A 157 10.20 -35.54 -32.37
C ASP A 157 9.13 -34.49 -32.66
N ASP A 158 8.35 -34.17 -31.62
CA ASP A 158 7.44 -33.03 -31.63
C ASP A 158 8.30 -31.80 -31.34
N ASP A 159 9.05 -31.42 -32.38
CA ASP A 159 9.66 -30.11 -32.57
C ASP A 159 8.51 -29.11 -32.85
N GLU A 160 7.76 -28.76 -31.81
CA GLU A 160 6.87 -27.61 -31.87
C GLU A 160 7.59 -26.42 -31.23
N SER A 161 8.32 -25.72 -32.10
CA SER A 161 8.59 -24.28 -32.11
C SER A 161 8.40 -23.59 -30.76
N GLY A 162 9.53 -23.36 -30.09
CA GLY A 162 9.63 -22.46 -28.97
C GLY A 162 9.31 -21.03 -29.39
N SER A 163 8.06 -20.62 -29.21
CA SER A 163 7.75 -19.21 -28.94
C SER A 163 7.96 -18.99 -27.45
N GLU A 164 9.21 -18.67 -27.08
CA GLU A 164 9.50 -18.05 -25.78
C GLU A 164 8.91 -16.63 -25.79
N PRO A 165 8.04 -16.24 -24.85
CA PRO A 165 7.97 -14.84 -24.48
C PRO A 165 9.24 -14.52 -23.70
N GLU A 166 10.21 -13.96 -24.42
CA GLU A 166 11.32 -13.18 -23.88
C GLU A 166 10.79 -12.23 -22.79
N PRO A 167 11.31 -12.24 -21.55
CA PRO A 167 11.09 -11.12 -20.65
C PRO A 167 11.87 -9.93 -21.21
N ALA A 168 11.16 -8.84 -21.54
CA ALA A 168 11.79 -7.58 -21.86
C ALA A 168 12.68 -7.12 -20.68
N GLU A 169 13.99 -7.34 -20.78
CA GLU A 169 14.97 -6.58 -20.01
C GLU A 169 15.11 -5.21 -20.66
N GLY A 170 14.65 -4.18 -19.95
CA GLY A 170 14.69 -2.80 -20.41
C GLY A 170 14.31 -1.79 -19.34
N ASP A 171 14.84 -1.94 -18.12
CA ASP A 171 15.12 -0.80 -17.23
C ASP A 171 16.27 -1.17 -16.28
N ARG A 172 17.49 -1.18 -16.82
CA ARG A 172 18.71 -1.07 -16.03
C ARG A 172 19.02 0.41 -15.93
N VAL A 173 18.67 1.02 -14.81
CA VAL A 173 19.20 2.34 -14.44
C VAL A 173 20.71 2.19 -14.21
N PRO A 174 21.58 2.89 -14.96
CA PRO A 174 23.01 2.81 -14.75
C PRO A 174 23.36 3.47 -13.41
N ALA A 175 24.04 2.70 -12.56
CA ALA A 175 24.77 3.20 -11.42
C ALA A 175 26.08 3.80 -11.91
N GLU A 176 26.13 5.12 -12.02
CA GLU A 176 27.37 5.86 -12.21
C GLU A 176 27.79 6.43 -10.85
N GLY A 177 28.89 5.88 -10.33
CA GLY A 177 29.62 6.45 -9.22
C GLY A 177 30.99 6.86 -9.73
N GLU A 178 31.20 8.16 -9.86
CA GLU A 178 32.52 8.78 -9.80
C GLU A 178 32.42 9.90 -8.77
N GLY A 179 33.33 9.88 -7.80
CA GLY A 179 33.41 10.88 -6.75
C GLY A 179 34.73 11.62 -6.84
N GLU A 180 34.66 12.95 -6.77
CA GLU A 180 35.65 13.91 -6.27
C GLU A 180 34.77 15.10 -5.78
N GLY A 181 34.82 15.59 -4.55
CA GLY A 181 35.93 16.29 -3.90
C GLY A 181 35.60 17.79 -3.82
N GLU A 182 35.69 18.39 -2.63
CA GLU A 182 35.48 19.83 -2.28
C GLU A 182 34.00 20.24 -2.08
N GLY A 183 33.53 20.87 -0.99
CA GLY A 183 34.16 21.75 -0.01
C GLY A 183 33.36 23.07 -0.01
N GLY A 184 32.49 23.32 0.97
CA GLY A 184 31.67 24.53 0.96
C GLY A 184 30.61 24.62 2.06
N ASP A 185 31.06 25.05 3.24
CA ASP A 185 30.28 25.46 4.41
C ASP A 185 29.38 26.67 4.08
N THR A 186 28.05 26.58 4.30
CA THR A 186 27.21 27.76 4.59
C THR A 186 26.02 27.37 5.48
N PRO A 187 25.78 28.08 6.60
CA PRO A 187 24.70 27.78 7.54
C PRO A 187 23.36 28.39 7.11
N VAL A 188 22.28 27.61 7.18
CA VAL A 188 20.91 28.12 7.01
C VAL A 188 20.45 28.68 8.35
N GLU A 189 20.44 30.01 8.45
CA GLU A 189 19.89 30.75 9.57
C GLU A 189 18.37 30.54 9.68
N ARG A 190 17.93 30.29 10.91
CA ARG A 190 16.55 30.36 11.35
C ARG A 190 16.25 31.80 11.72
N GLU A 191 15.22 32.38 11.13
CA GLU A 191 14.60 33.60 11.65
C GLU A 191 13.12 33.34 11.91
N ASP A 192 12.80 33.23 13.20
CA ASP A 192 11.47 33.51 13.74
C ASP A 192 11.35 35.03 13.89
N ALA A 193 10.33 35.65 13.27
CA ALA A 193 9.86 36.98 13.66
C ALA A 193 8.38 37.18 13.31
N GLU A 194 7.59 37.29 14.36
CA GLU A 194 6.19 37.72 14.38
C GLU A 194 6.02 39.11 13.73
N ARG A 195 4.93 39.32 12.98
CA ARG A 195 4.31 40.66 12.89
C ARG A 195 2.83 40.61 12.49
N ASP A 196 2.00 40.96 13.48
CA ASP A 196 0.62 41.42 13.33
C ASP A 196 0.50 42.62 12.37
N GLY A 197 -0.60 42.69 11.62
CA GLY A 197 -0.90 43.88 10.82
C GLY A 197 -2.03 43.71 9.82
N GLU A 198 -3.25 43.92 10.30
CA GLU A 198 -4.49 44.16 9.56
C GLU A 198 -4.29 45.01 8.29
N ARG A 199 -4.79 44.54 7.13
CA ARG A 199 -5.23 45.41 6.02
C ARG A 199 -6.40 44.78 5.26
N THR A 200 -7.59 45.31 5.55
CA THR A 200 -8.76 45.26 4.67
C THR A 200 -8.49 46.13 3.44
N ALA A 201 -8.66 45.61 2.23
CA ALA A 201 -8.94 46.44 1.05
C ALA A 201 -9.64 45.61 -0.03
N THR A 202 -10.68 46.22 -0.56
CA THR A 202 -11.68 45.77 -1.53
C THR A 202 -11.23 45.95 -2.98
N VAL A 203 -11.92 45.20 -3.85
CA VAL A 203 -12.41 45.57 -5.21
C VAL A 203 -11.63 45.16 -6.47
N ALA A 204 -12.44 44.72 -7.45
CA ALA A 204 -12.25 44.50 -8.90
C ALA A 204 -11.43 43.25 -9.28
N GLY A 205 -11.90 42.30 -10.07
CA GLY A 205 -12.92 42.34 -11.12
C GLY A 205 -12.31 41.63 -12.33
N ALA A 206 -12.65 40.35 -12.55
CA ALA A 206 -12.26 39.60 -13.74
C ALA A 206 -13.34 38.56 -14.05
N ASP A 207 -14.22 38.95 -14.96
CA ASP A 207 -15.25 38.13 -15.58
C ASP A 207 -14.64 36.94 -16.35
N VAL A 208 -15.02 35.73 -15.96
CA VAL A 208 -14.84 34.52 -16.78
C VAL A 208 -16.25 33.96 -17.02
N GLU A 209 -16.80 34.28 -18.19
CA GLU A 209 -18.04 33.70 -18.71
C GLU A 209 -17.93 32.17 -18.78
N HIS A 210 -18.90 31.46 -18.21
CA HIS A 210 -19.26 30.10 -18.61
C HIS A 210 -20.77 30.07 -18.90
N PRO A 211 -21.20 29.38 -19.98
CA PRO A 211 -22.53 29.51 -20.54
C PRO A 211 -23.61 28.87 -19.64
N ARG A 212 -24.74 29.56 -19.53
CA ARG A 212 -25.94 29.09 -18.83
C ARG A 212 -26.60 27.96 -19.64
N PRO A 213 -27.03 26.83 -19.03
CA PRO A 213 -27.84 25.85 -19.73
C PRO A 213 -29.24 26.41 -20.03
N ALA A 214 -29.65 26.25 -21.29
CA ALA A 214 -30.93 26.70 -21.82
C ALA A 214 -32.12 26.04 -21.10
N GLY A 215 -33.19 26.82 -20.91
CA GLY A 215 -34.43 26.39 -20.28
C GLY A 215 -35.12 25.28 -21.06
N SER A 216 -35.55 24.25 -20.34
CA SER A 216 -36.54 23.28 -20.80
C SER A 216 -37.93 23.91 -20.69
N THR A 217 -38.47 24.35 -21.82
CA THR A 217 -39.90 24.61 -21.99
C THR A 217 -40.66 23.28 -21.89
N GLU A 218 -41.55 23.17 -20.92
CA GLU A 218 -42.55 22.10 -20.83
C GLU A 218 -43.54 22.24 -22.01
N PRO A 219 -43.84 21.18 -22.78
CA PRO A 219 -44.94 21.21 -23.74
C PRO A 219 -46.25 20.94 -22.99
N GLY A 220 -47.16 21.91 -23.06
CA GLY A 220 -48.53 21.79 -22.54
C GLY A 220 -49.31 20.67 -23.24
N SER A 221 -49.97 19.85 -22.43
CA SER A 221 -51.00 18.90 -22.87
C SER A 221 -52.37 19.48 -22.56
N ASP A 222 -52.95 20.21 -23.52
CA ASP A 222 -54.40 20.43 -23.58
C ASP A 222 -55.05 19.16 -24.12
N ASP A 223 -55.83 18.47 -23.28
CA ASP A 223 -56.69 17.35 -23.68
C ASP A 223 -58.12 17.61 -23.19
N PRO A 224 -59.03 18.15 -24.04
CA PRO A 224 -60.43 18.32 -23.69
C PRO A 224 -61.24 17.12 -24.20
N GLY A 225 -61.42 16.10 -23.37
CA GLY A 225 -62.14 14.91 -23.81
C GLY A 225 -62.55 13.91 -22.74
N ALA A 226 -63.38 14.29 -21.77
CA ALA A 226 -64.12 13.31 -20.97
C ALA A 226 -65.46 13.87 -20.47
N ALA A 227 -66.52 13.60 -21.24
CA ALA A 227 -67.90 13.66 -20.78
C ALA A 227 -68.22 12.43 -19.93
N VAL A 228 -68.52 12.61 -18.63
CA VAL A 228 -69.34 11.67 -17.82
C VAL A 228 -69.96 12.42 -16.63
N LYS A 229 -71.16 12.99 -16.82
CA LYS A 229 -72.41 12.76 -16.04
C LYS A 229 -73.45 13.82 -16.36
#